data_AF-A0A957ZMZ8-F1
#
_entry.id   AF-A0A957ZMZ8-F1
#
_cell.length_a   1.000
_cell.length_b   1.000
_cell.length_c   1.000
_cell.angle_alpha   90.00
_cell.angle_beta   90.00
_cell.angle_gamma   90.00
#
_symmetry.space_group_name_H-M   'P 1'
#
loop_
_entity.id
_entity.type
_entity.pdbx_description
1 polymer ?
#
loop_
_entity_poly.entity_id
_entity_poly.type
_entity_poly.pdbx_seq_one_letter_code
_entity_poly.pdbx_strand_id
1 'polypeptide(L)' 'MREAQVSEPTVAIVPLDDRSVNYECLQMLGAAAGLTVLLPPKAWLGTPWRAGDTAKLGDWLART' A
#
# COMPACT_ATOMS: atom_id res chain seq x y z
N MET A 1 12.72 -5.84 33.15
CA MET A 1 12.22 -4.68 32.37
C MET A 1 11.30 -5.23 31.30
N ARG A 2 10.08 -4.70 31.13
CA ARG A 2 9.22 -5.04 29.98
C ARG A 2 9.70 -4.21 28.80
N GLU A 3 10.15 -4.85 27.73
CA GLU A 3 10.35 -4.16 26.45
C GLU A 3 9.00 -3.56 26.03
N ALA A 4 8.98 -2.27 25.76
CA ALA A 4 7.81 -1.65 25.15
C ALA A 4 7.66 -2.26 23.76
N GLN A 5 6.48 -2.81 23.46
CA GLN A 5 6.15 -3.29 22.12
C GLN A 5 6.21 -2.09 21.16
N VAL A 6 7.31 -1.95 20.42
CA VAL A 6 7.40 -0.92 19.38
C VAL A 6 6.47 -1.35 18.26
N SER A 7 5.36 -0.62 18.13
CA SER A 7 4.43 -0.83 17.03
C SER A 7 5.07 -0.26 15.78
N GLU A 8 5.24 -1.06 14.73
CA GLU A 8 5.73 -0.54 13.45
C GLU A 8 4.74 0.52 12.92
N PRO A 9 5.20 1.72 12.57
CA PRO A 9 4.33 2.73 12.00
C PRO A 9 3.70 2.19 10.71
N THR A 10 2.41 2.44 10.55
CA THR A 10 1.65 1.97 9.40
C THR A 10 1.43 3.11 8.41
N VAL A 11 1.62 2.84 7.12
CA VAL A 11 1.35 3.77 6.03
C VAL A 11 0.48 3.10 4.97
N ALA A 12 -0.63 3.76 4.62
CA ALA A 12 -1.46 3.39 3.48
C ALA A 12 -0.99 4.15 2.25
N ILE A 13 -0.78 3.44 1.14
CA ILE A 13 -0.35 4.04 -0.13
C ILE A 13 -1.33 3.61 -1.22
N VAL A 14 -1.70 4.55 -2.09
CA VAL A 14 -2.37 4.26 -3.37
C VAL A 14 -1.32 4.33 -4.48
N PRO A 15 -0.88 3.18 -5.01
CA PRO A 15 0.06 3.13 -6.13
C PRO A 15 -0.48 3.78 -7.40
N LEU A 16 0.43 4.19 -8.28
CA LEU A 16 0.07 4.73 -9.59
C LEU A 16 -0.59 3.67 -10.50
N ASP A 17 -0.03 2.46 -10.55
CA ASP A 17 -0.50 1.34 -11.35
C ASP A 17 -0.10 -0.01 -10.73
N ASP A 18 -0.43 -1.12 -11.40
CA ASP A 18 -0.18 -2.48 -10.95
C ASP A 18 1.23 -3.04 -11.26
N ARG A 19 2.15 -2.24 -11.78
CA ARG A 19 3.50 -2.72 -12.07
C ARG A 19 4.28 -2.97 -10.79
N SER A 20 5.19 -3.93 -10.82
CA SER A 20 5.90 -4.38 -9.62
C SER A 20 6.67 -3.31 -8.87
N VAL A 21 7.22 -2.34 -9.61
CA VAL A 21 7.91 -1.19 -9.03
C VAL A 21 6.99 -0.29 -8.21
N ASN A 22 5.70 -0.23 -8.56
CA ASN A 22 4.69 0.60 -7.90
C ASN A 22 3.93 -0.16 -6.81
N TYR A 23 3.98 -1.49 -6.79
CA TYR A 23 3.19 -2.31 -5.85
C TYR A 23 4.08 -3.17 -4.94
N GLU A 24 4.66 -4.25 -5.45
CA GLU A 24 5.47 -5.18 -4.66
C GLU A 24 6.72 -4.51 -4.05
N CYS A 25 7.43 -3.68 -4.82
CA CYS A 25 8.62 -3.00 -4.33
C CYS A 25 8.33 -2.03 -3.17
N LEU A 26 7.11 -1.47 -3.08
CA LEU A 26 6.72 -0.63 -1.94
C LEU A 26 6.62 -1.43 -0.65
N GLN A 27 6.08 -2.66 -0.70
CA GLN A 27 6.03 -3.52 0.48
C GLN A 27 7.43 -3.91 0.95
N MET A 28 8.33 -4.24 0.01
CA MET A 28 9.73 -4.55 0.31
C MET A 28 10.45 -3.34 0.93
N LEU A 29 10.22 -2.13 0.39
CA LEU A 29 10.80 -0.90 0.91
C LEU A 29 10.27 -0.58 2.32
N GLY A 30 8.96 -0.72 2.53
CA GLY A 30 8.34 -0.52 3.85
C GLY A 30 8.92 -1.46 4.90
N ALA A 31 9.02 -2.75 4.59
CA ALA A 31 9.62 -3.73 5.47
C ALA A 31 11.10 -3.39 5.79
N ALA A 32 11.88 -2.98 4.80
CA ALA A 32 13.27 -2.54 5.01
C ALA A 32 13.37 -1.27 5.88
N ALA A 33 12.33 -0.45 5.91
CA ALA A 33 12.23 0.77 6.72
C ALA A 33 11.59 0.54 8.11
N GLY A 34 11.20 -0.69 8.47
CA GLY A 34 10.47 -0.97 9.71
C GLY A 34 9.06 -0.39 9.73
N LEU A 35 8.42 -0.31 8.56
CA LEU A 35 7.05 0.19 8.36
C LEU A 35 6.13 -0.93 7.86
N THR A 36 4.91 -0.95 8.37
CA THR A 36 3.83 -1.74 7.76
C THR A 36 3.21 -0.93 6.62
N VAL A 37 3.25 -1.48 5.39
CA VAL A 37 2.66 -0.84 4.20
C VAL A 37 1.35 -1.53 3.84
N LEU A 38 0.27 -0.75 3.87
CA LEU A 38 -1.05 -1.19 3.41
C LEU A 38 -1.24 -0.75 1.96
N LEU A 39 -1.64 -1.71 1.12
CA LEU A 39 -1.92 -1.49 -0.30
C LEU A 39 -3.35 -1.93 -0.62
N PRO A 40 -4.03 -1.25 -1.55
CA PRO A 40 -5.34 -1.68 -2.02
C PRO A 40 -5.19 -2.96 -2.85
N PRO A 41 -6.23 -3.78 -3.02
CA PRO A 41 -6.22 -4.89 -3.96
C PRO A 41 -5.68 -4.48 -5.33
N LYS A 42 -4.62 -5.16 -5.78
CA LYS A 42 -3.90 -4.87 -7.03
C LYS A 42 -4.81 -4.75 -8.26
N ALA A 43 -5.88 -5.55 -8.33
CA ALA A 43 -6.86 -5.53 -9.41
C ALA A 43 -7.62 -4.19 -9.56
N TRP A 44 -7.67 -3.37 -8.50
CA TRP A 44 -8.33 -2.06 -8.55
C TRP A 44 -7.45 -0.99 -9.18
N LEU A 45 -6.13 -1.20 -9.22
CA LEU A 45 -5.19 -0.26 -9.81
C LEU A 45 -5.31 -0.25 -11.33
N GLY A 46 -4.82 0.83 -11.95
CA GLY A 46 -4.73 0.92 -13.40
C GLY A 46 -3.61 0.03 -13.95
N THR A 47 -3.65 -0.16 -15.26
CA THR A 47 -2.57 -0.73 -16.07
C THR A 47 -2.28 0.23 -17.23
N PRO A 48 -1.25 -0.01 -18.07
CA PRO A 48 -1.03 0.80 -19.26
C PRO A 48 -2.22 0.88 -20.23
N TRP A 49 -3.17 -0.06 -20.13
CA TRP A 49 -4.30 -0.21 -21.06
C TRP A 49 -5.67 -0.03 -20.40
N ARG A 50 -5.72 0.14 -19.08
CA ARG A 50 -6.97 0.16 -18.31
C ARG A 50 -6.87 1.16 -17.17
N ALA A 51 -7.86 2.02 -17.05
CA ALA A 51 -7.99 2.89 -15.88
C ALA A 51 -8.25 2.09 -14.59
N GLY A 52 -7.69 2.57 -13.48
CA GLY A 52 -8.01 2.06 -12.15
C GLY A 52 -9.42 2.43 -11.71
N ASP A 53 -9.94 1.71 -10.73
CA ASP A 53 -11.23 1.98 -10.09
C ASP A 53 -11.06 3.02 -8.98
N THR A 54 -11.06 4.30 -9.36
CA THR A 54 -10.76 5.41 -8.44
C THR A 54 -11.78 5.55 -7.30
N ALA A 55 -13.03 5.14 -7.52
CA ALA A 55 -14.06 5.12 -6.48
C ALA A 55 -13.70 4.09 -5.39
N LYS A 56 -13.38 2.84 -5.77
CA LYS A 56 -12.96 1.82 -4.81
C LYS A 56 -11.67 2.19 -4.09
N LEU A 57 -10.71 2.82 -4.78
CA LEU A 57 -9.46 3.27 -4.18
C LEU A 57 -9.70 4.38 -3.14
N GLY A 58 -10.58 5.34 -3.45
CA GLY A 58 -10.98 6.39 -2.51
C GLY A 58 -11.69 5.83 -1.27
N ASP A 59 -12.65 4.93 -1.46
CA ASP A 59 -13.38 4.29 -0.36
C ASP A 59 -12.46 3.44 0.53
N TRP A 60 -11.47 2.77 -0.06
CA TRP A 60 -10.46 2.02 0.67
C TRP A 60 -9.58 2.92 1.50
N LEU A 61 -9.07 4.00 0.92
CA LEU A 61 -8.19 4.94 1.62
C LEU A 61 -8.92 5.63 2.78
N ALA A 62 -10.20 5.95 2.62
CA ALA A 62 -11.00 6.57 3.68
C ALA A 62 -11.30 5.64 4.88
N ARG A 63 -11.08 4.33 4.74
CA ARG A 63 -11.38 3.30 5.76
C ARG A 63 -10.14 2.62 6.33
N THR A 64 -8.96 2.96 5.81
CA THR A 64 -7.67 2.39 6.21
C THR A 64 -7.02 3.31 7.23
#